data_AF-A0A396I2L6-F1
#
_entry.id   AF-A0A396I2L6-F1
#
_cell.length_a   1.000
_cell.length_b   1.000
_cell.length_c   1.000
_cell.angle_alpha   90.00
_cell.angle_beta   90.00
_cell.angle_gamma   90.00
#
_symmetry.space_group_name_H-M   'P 1'
#
loop_
_entity.id
_entity.type
_entity.pdbx_description
1 polymer ?
#
loop_
_entity_poly.entity_id
_entity_poly.type
_entity_poly.pdbx_seq_one_letter_code
_entity_poly.pdbx_strand_id
1 'polypeptide(L)'
;MEGAFASASAITDQRQKIEQYKQILSAVISSNDILHARKFIDHMLSDDVPLVVSRQLLQSFAEELGRLAPETQKEIAHYILAQIQPRVVSFEEQVLVIREKLAELYESEEQWSKAAQMLSGIDLDSGMRVIDDTFRLSKCVQIACLYLEDDDAVNDEAFINKASFLVSNSQHEVLNLKYKVCYARILDLKRKFLEAALRYYDISQIEKRQIGDEYVSSCMLLFPSLSFHDHFRTSTL
;
A
#
# COMPACT_ATOMS: atom_id res chain seq x y z
N MET A 1 31.61 1.83 -5.86
CA MET A 1 30.40 1.04 -5.55
C MET A 1 30.52 -0.39 -6.08
N GLU A 2 30.90 -0.58 -7.34
CA GLU A 2 31.14 -1.92 -7.94
C GLU A 2 32.13 -2.79 -7.14
N GLY A 3 33.20 -2.21 -6.58
CA GLY A 3 34.12 -2.95 -5.70
C GLY A 3 33.49 -3.46 -4.40
N ALA A 4 32.51 -2.73 -3.85
CA ALA A 4 31.77 -3.15 -2.65
C ALA A 4 30.75 -4.26 -2.95
N PHE A 5 30.14 -4.21 -4.14
CA PHE A 5 29.26 -5.28 -4.64
C PHE A 5 30.04 -6.56 -4.95
N ALA A 6 31.22 -6.44 -5.57
CA ALA A 6 32.10 -7.58 -5.83
C ALA A 6 32.57 -8.23 -4.52
N SER A 7 32.96 -7.43 -3.51
CA SER A 7 33.34 -7.96 -2.19
C SER A 7 32.17 -8.64 -1.49
N ALA A 8 30.96 -8.07 -1.55
CA ALA A 8 29.78 -8.67 -0.94
C ALA A 8 29.33 -9.95 -1.68
N SER A 9 29.47 -10.00 -3.01
CA SER A 9 29.11 -11.18 -3.80
C SER A 9 30.02 -12.38 -3.52
N ALA A 10 31.31 -12.13 -3.28
CA ALA A 10 32.33 -13.14 -3.00
C ALA A 10 32.20 -13.81 -1.61
N ILE A 11 31.34 -13.31 -0.72
CA ILE A 11 31.12 -13.88 0.61
C ILE A 11 30.32 -15.19 0.49
N THR A 12 30.89 -16.27 1.00
CA THR A 12 30.27 -17.61 0.99
C THR A 12 29.17 -17.77 2.04
N ASP A 13 29.30 -17.11 3.19
CA ASP A 13 28.29 -17.13 4.25
C ASP A 13 27.12 -16.19 3.93
N GLN A 14 25.93 -16.75 3.75
CA GLN A 14 24.72 -16.01 3.41
C GLN A 14 24.37 -14.95 4.45
N ARG A 15 24.56 -15.22 5.75
CA ARG A 15 24.19 -14.26 6.81
C ARG A 15 25.09 -13.03 6.76
N GLN A 16 26.40 -13.23 6.64
CA GLN A 16 27.36 -12.14 6.51
C GLN A 16 27.17 -11.39 5.18
N LYS A 17 26.84 -12.09 4.11
CA LYS A 17 26.52 -11.49 2.80
C LYS A 17 25.34 -10.53 2.89
N ILE A 18 24.24 -10.95 3.52
CA ILE A 18 23.06 -10.10 3.75
C ILE A 18 23.42 -8.87 4.59
N GLU A 19 24.18 -9.05 5.67
CA GLU A 19 24.56 -7.94 6.56
C GLU A 19 25.41 -6.89 5.84
N GLN A 20 26.37 -7.32 5.02
CA GLN A 20 27.19 -6.43 4.19
C GLN A 20 26.34 -5.67 3.17
N TYR A 21 25.39 -6.34 2.50
CA TYR A 21 24.48 -5.63 1.61
C TYR A 21 23.55 -4.65 2.33
N LYS A 22 23.12 -4.95 3.55
CA LYS A 22 22.35 -4.00 4.38
C LYS A 22 23.16 -2.76 4.77
N GLN A 23 24.46 -2.91 5.03
CA GLN A 23 25.35 -1.76 5.27
C GLN A 23 25.53 -0.90 4.01
N ILE A 24 25.62 -1.53 2.83
CA ILE A 24 25.68 -0.79 1.57
C ILE A 24 24.34 -0.09 1.31
N LEU A 25 23.22 -0.77 1.57
CA LEU A 25 21.89 -0.21 1.45
C LEU A 25 21.72 1.04 2.32
N SER A 26 22.12 1.00 3.59
CA SER A 26 22.01 2.16 4.48
C SER A 26 22.86 3.34 4.00
N ALA A 27 24.05 3.08 3.44
CA ALA A 27 24.87 4.11 2.81
C ALA A 27 24.22 4.70 1.55
N VAL A 28 23.60 3.86 0.70
CA VAL A 28 22.88 4.30 -0.50
C VAL A 28 21.68 5.18 -0.12
N ILE A 29 20.89 4.77 0.87
CA ILE A 29 19.73 5.55 1.33
C ILE A 29 20.15 6.88 1.95
N SER A 30 21.23 6.87 2.75
CA SER A 30 21.78 8.10 3.36
C SER A 30 22.31 9.08 2.31
N SER A 31 22.77 8.59 1.16
CA SER A 31 23.26 9.43 0.07
C SER A 31 22.14 10.15 -0.69
N ASN A 32 20.90 9.64 -0.61
CA ASN A 32 19.72 10.11 -1.36
C ASN A 32 19.97 10.31 -2.87
N ASP A 33 20.92 9.54 -3.43
CA ASP A 33 21.31 9.60 -4.83
C ASP A 33 20.64 8.49 -5.65
N ILE A 34 19.85 8.91 -6.64
CA ILE A 34 19.09 8.05 -7.54
C ILE A 34 20.02 7.11 -8.31
N LEU A 35 21.20 7.58 -8.76
CA LEU A 35 22.12 6.75 -9.55
C LEU A 35 22.66 5.58 -8.73
N HIS A 36 23.00 5.83 -7.46
CA HIS A 36 23.49 4.80 -6.56
C HIS A 36 22.40 3.80 -6.20
N ALA A 37 21.17 4.27 -5.97
CA ALA A 37 20.02 3.39 -5.76
C ALA A 37 19.75 2.50 -6.97
N ARG A 38 19.72 3.06 -8.19
CA ARG A 38 19.50 2.28 -9.42
C ARG A 38 20.57 1.21 -9.61
N LYS A 39 21.85 1.56 -9.42
CA LYS A 39 22.96 0.59 -9.50
C LYS A 39 22.84 -0.53 -8.46
N PHE A 40 22.39 -0.19 -7.24
CA PHE A 40 22.13 -1.19 -6.21
C PHE A 40 21.01 -2.15 -6.64
N ILE A 41 19.91 -1.62 -7.17
CA ILE A 41 18.76 -2.41 -7.64
C ILE A 41 19.16 -3.32 -8.81
N ASP A 42 19.88 -2.80 -9.80
CA ASP A 42 20.35 -3.60 -10.94
C ASP A 42 21.24 -4.76 -10.48
N HIS A 43 22.14 -4.51 -9.53
CA HIS A 43 22.98 -5.55 -8.94
C HIS A 43 22.16 -6.56 -8.14
N MET A 44 21.16 -6.13 -7.37
CA MET A 44 20.28 -7.01 -6.58
C MET A 44 19.39 -7.91 -7.43
N LEU A 45 18.97 -7.43 -8.60
CA LEU A 45 18.13 -8.17 -9.54
C LEU A 45 18.93 -8.99 -10.56
N SER A 46 20.26 -8.86 -10.55
CA SER A 46 21.16 -9.67 -11.37
C SER A 46 21.16 -11.14 -10.93
N ASP A 47 21.58 -12.02 -11.85
CA ASP A 47 21.69 -13.45 -11.58
C ASP A 47 22.86 -13.81 -10.65
N ASP A 48 23.74 -12.84 -10.33
CA ASP A 48 24.87 -13.01 -9.41
C ASP A 48 24.43 -13.06 -7.93
N VAL A 49 23.21 -12.59 -7.64
CA VAL A 49 22.67 -12.55 -6.28
C VAL A 49 21.61 -13.65 -6.12
N PRO A 50 21.76 -14.57 -5.15
CA PRO A 50 20.76 -15.60 -4.89
C PRO A 50 19.39 -14.99 -4.57
N LEU A 51 18.32 -15.54 -5.14
CA LEU A 51 16.95 -15.01 -5.01
C LEU A 51 16.51 -14.74 -3.57
N VAL A 52 16.89 -15.62 -2.63
CA VAL A 52 16.57 -15.46 -1.19
C VAL A 52 17.18 -14.18 -0.63
N VAL A 53 18.42 -13.87 -1.02
CA VAL A 53 19.14 -12.66 -0.60
C VAL A 53 18.50 -11.43 -1.27
N SER A 54 18.20 -11.50 -2.57
CA SER A 54 17.53 -10.41 -3.29
C SER A 54 16.17 -10.05 -2.67
N ARG A 55 15.34 -11.04 -2.35
CA ARG A 55 14.03 -10.82 -1.68
C ARG A 55 14.19 -10.11 -0.35
N GLN A 56 15.10 -10.58 0.50
CA GLN A 56 15.31 -10.00 1.82
C GLN A 56 15.85 -8.57 1.76
N LEU A 57 16.74 -8.29 0.80
CA LEU A 57 17.32 -6.96 0.63
C LEU A 57 16.32 -5.99 0.01
N LEU A 58 15.52 -6.42 -0.97
CA LEU A 58 14.42 -5.62 -1.52
C LEU A 58 13.34 -5.34 -0.47
N GLN A 59 13.05 -6.30 0.40
CA GLN A 59 12.15 -6.09 1.53
C GLN A 59 12.68 -4.98 2.46
N SER A 60 13.95 -5.07 2.87
CA SER A 60 14.58 -4.01 3.67
C SER A 60 14.64 -2.67 2.93
N PHE A 61 14.85 -2.68 1.61
CA PHE A 61 14.80 -1.47 0.78
C PHE A 61 13.39 -0.85 0.80
N ALA A 62 12.35 -1.66 0.65
CA ALA A 62 10.95 -1.23 0.67
C ALA A 62 10.53 -0.61 2.00
N GLU A 63 11.00 -1.16 3.11
CA GLU A 63 10.75 -0.61 4.45
C GLU A 63 11.45 0.73 4.68
N GLU A 64 12.62 0.92 4.07
CA GLU A 64 13.46 2.11 4.23
C GLU A 64 13.20 3.19 3.16
N LEU A 65 12.40 2.89 2.13
CA LEU A 65 12.04 3.79 1.02
C LEU A 65 11.45 5.12 1.53
N GLY A 66 10.69 5.10 2.62
CA GLY A 66 10.08 6.28 3.23
C GLY A 66 11.07 7.25 3.90
N ARG A 67 12.36 6.91 4.02
CA ARG A 67 13.40 7.85 4.51
C ARG A 67 13.95 8.76 3.43
N LEU A 68 13.70 8.43 2.16
CA LEU A 68 14.15 9.20 1.02
C LEU A 68 13.28 10.44 0.81
N ALA A 69 13.78 11.41 0.07
CA ALA A 69 12.95 12.55 -0.34
C ALA A 69 11.78 12.06 -1.23
N PRO A 70 10.57 12.64 -1.14
CA PRO A 70 9.40 12.23 -1.91
C PRO A 70 9.64 12.00 -3.41
N GLU A 71 10.32 12.93 -4.09
CA GLU A 71 10.63 12.81 -5.52
C GLU A 71 11.59 11.66 -5.82
N THR A 72 12.64 11.52 -5.00
CA THR A 72 13.61 10.42 -5.11
C THR A 72 12.96 9.07 -4.83
N GLN A 73 12.07 9.01 -3.84
CA GLN A 73 11.29 7.82 -3.49
C GLN A 73 10.43 7.37 -4.67
N LYS A 74 9.69 8.29 -5.33
CA LYS A 74 8.86 7.98 -6.50
C LYS A 74 9.69 7.43 -7.65
N GLU A 75 10.76 8.12 -8.02
CA GLU A 75 11.62 7.69 -9.12
C GLU A 75 12.21 6.30 -8.89
N ILE A 76 12.75 6.06 -7.69
CA ILE A 76 13.37 4.79 -7.34
C ILE A 76 12.33 3.67 -7.29
N ALA A 77 11.17 3.89 -6.66
CA ALA A 77 10.14 2.87 -6.56
C ALA A 77 9.57 2.49 -7.95
N HIS A 78 9.34 3.46 -8.84
CA HIS A 78 8.94 3.18 -10.22
C HIS A 78 10.02 2.41 -10.99
N TYR A 79 11.29 2.76 -10.77
CA TYR A 79 12.42 2.02 -11.35
C TYR A 79 12.45 0.56 -10.86
N ILE A 80 12.28 0.32 -9.56
CA ILE A 80 12.22 -1.03 -9.00
C ILE A 80 11.09 -1.83 -9.63
N LEU A 81 9.88 -1.27 -9.69
CA LEU A 81 8.72 -1.95 -10.27
C LEU A 81 8.96 -2.30 -11.75
N ALA A 82 9.57 -1.40 -12.52
CA ALA A 82 9.90 -1.65 -13.93
C ALA A 82 10.93 -2.78 -14.09
N GLN A 83 11.97 -2.82 -13.24
CA GLN A 83 13.01 -3.85 -13.29
C GLN A 83 12.51 -5.22 -12.79
N ILE A 84 11.61 -5.23 -11.81
CA ILE A 84 11.03 -6.46 -11.26
C ILE A 84 9.97 -7.06 -12.18
N GLN A 85 9.32 -6.27 -13.04
CA GLN A 85 8.21 -6.69 -13.89
C GLN A 85 8.42 -8.04 -14.63
N PRO A 86 9.59 -8.34 -15.23
CA PRO A 86 9.81 -9.63 -15.91
C PRO A 86 9.79 -10.85 -14.98
N ARG A 87 10.06 -10.64 -13.68
CA ARG A 87 10.15 -11.67 -12.64
C ARG A 87 9.18 -11.41 -11.49
N VAL A 88 8.08 -10.68 -11.74
CA VAL A 88 7.16 -10.16 -10.70
C VAL A 88 6.62 -11.25 -9.76
N VAL A 89 6.32 -12.44 -10.29
CA VAL A 89 5.84 -13.62 -9.52
C VAL A 89 6.86 -14.05 -8.45
N SER A 90 8.15 -13.78 -8.68
CA SER A 90 9.20 -14.08 -7.70
C SER A 90 9.32 -13.04 -6.60
N PHE A 91 8.70 -11.86 -6.73
CA PHE A 91 8.88 -10.72 -5.82
C PHE A 91 7.55 -10.09 -5.39
N GLU A 92 6.45 -10.87 -5.41
CA GLU A 92 5.09 -10.36 -5.18
C GLU A 92 4.96 -9.60 -3.85
N GLU A 93 5.58 -10.10 -2.77
CA GLU A 93 5.59 -9.47 -1.45
C GLU A 93 6.32 -8.12 -1.45
N GLN A 94 7.48 -8.03 -2.10
CA GLN A 94 8.24 -6.78 -2.19
C GLN A 94 7.48 -5.77 -3.05
N VAL A 95 6.88 -6.22 -4.14
CA VAL A 95 6.06 -5.39 -5.04
C VAL A 95 4.82 -4.85 -4.31
N LEU A 96 4.18 -5.66 -3.46
CA LEU A 96 3.07 -5.23 -2.62
C LEU A 96 3.48 -4.05 -1.74
N VAL A 97 4.54 -4.21 -0.94
CA VAL A 97 5.01 -3.18 0.00
C VAL A 97 5.42 -1.89 -0.73
N ILE A 98 6.11 -2.01 -1.87
CA ILE A 98 6.52 -0.83 -2.66
C ILE A 98 5.31 -0.08 -3.21
N ARG A 99 4.29 -0.79 -3.72
CA ARG A 99 3.06 -0.16 -4.22
C ARG A 99 2.24 0.50 -3.12
N GLU A 100 2.16 -0.11 -1.94
CA GLU A 100 1.52 0.52 -0.77
C GLU A 100 2.22 1.81 -0.38
N LYS A 101 3.56 1.80 -0.28
CA LYS A 101 4.35 3.01 0.04
C LYS A 101 4.21 4.11 -1.00
N LEU A 102 4.16 3.75 -2.28
CA LEU A 102 3.91 4.71 -3.35
C LEU A 102 2.49 5.28 -3.28
N ALA A 103 1.49 4.44 -2.98
CA ALA A 103 0.11 4.89 -2.83
C ALA A 103 -0.03 5.88 -1.66
N GLU A 104 0.53 5.56 -0.49
CA GLU A 104 0.56 6.45 0.68
C GLU A 104 1.20 7.80 0.33
N LEU A 105 2.29 7.79 -0.44
CA LEU A 105 2.96 9.02 -0.85
C LEU A 105 2.10 9.85 -1.81
N TYR A 106 1.49 9.23 -2.82
CA TYR A 106 0.59 9.94 -3.73
C TYR A 106 -0.67 10.46 -3.02
N GLU A 107 -1.19 9.72 -2.05
CA GLU A 107 -2.31 10.14 -1.21
C GLU A 107 -1.94 11.39 -0.39
N SER A 108 -0.73 11.43 0.20
CA SER A 108 -0.24 12.59 0.95
C SER A 108 -0.06 13.85 0.09
N GLU A 109 0.04 13.69 -1.24
CA GLU A 109 0.14 14.77 -2.22
C GLU A 109 -1.19 15.06 -2.93
N GLU A 110 -2.30 14.48 -2.44
CA GLU A 110 -3.64 14.62 -3.00
C GLU A 110 -3.74 14.15 -4.47
N GLN A 111 -2.83 13.26 -4.90
CA GLN A 111 -2.84 12.65 -6.23
C GLN A 111 -3.63 11.33 -6.19
N TRP A 112 -4.93 11.45 -5.98
CA TRP A 112 -5.84 10.34 -5.69
C TRP A 112 -5.84 9.24 -6.75
N SER A 113 -5.97 9.59 -8.04
CA SER A 113 -6.01 8.59 -9.11
C SER A 113 -4.66 7.90 -9.34
N LYS A 114 -3.52 8.55 -9.07
CA LYS A 114 -2.21 7.87 -9.08
C LYS A 114 -2.08 6.90 -7.90
N ALA A 115 -2.51 7.29 -6.71
CA ALA A 115 -2.53 6.40 -5.55
C ALA A 115 -3.41 5.16 -5.82
N ALA A 116 -4.60 5.37 -6.38
CA ALA A 116 -5.51 4.30 -6.78
C ALA A 116 -4.88 3.37 -7.83
N GLN A 117 -4.20 3.92 -8.83
CA GLN A 117 -3.47 3.13 -9.84
C GLN A 117 -2.40 2.24 -9.20
N MET A 118 -1.62 2.76 -8.24
CA MET A 118 -0.60 1.97 -7.55
C MET A 118 -1.21 0.77 -6.81
N LEU A 119 -2.30 0.99 -6.07
CA LEU A 119 -2.99 -0.09 -5.36
C LEU A 119 -3.70 -1.06 -6.30
N SER A 120 -4.30 -0.58 -7.38
CA SER A 120 -4.99 -1.42 -8.37
C SER A 120 -4.05 -2.36 -9.14
N GLY A 121 -2.76 -2.04 -9.18
CA GLY A 121 -1.74 -2.89 -9.79
C GLY A 121 -1.36 -4.11 -8.94
N ILE A 122 -1.77 -4.15 -7.67
CA ILE A 122 -1.56 -5.30 -6.79
C ILE A 122 -2.42 -6.47 -7.28
N ASP A 123 -1.80 -7.64 -7.44
CA ASP A 123 -2.54 -8.87 -7.73
C ASP A 123 -3.24 -9.36 -6.46
N LEU A 124 -4.47 -8.90 -6.26
CA LEU A 124 -5.31 -9.28 -5.13
C LEU A 124 -5.79 -10.74 -5.22
N ASP A 125 -5.71 -11.37 -6.39
CA ASP A 125 -6.09 -12.77 -6.59
C ASP A 125 -4.89 -13.72 -6.47
N SER A 126 -3.72 -13.19 -6.13
CA SER A 126 -2.51 -14.00 -5.98
C SER A 126 -2.68 -15.04 -4.86
N GLY A 127 -2.04 -16.19 -5.04
CA GLY A 127 -1.99 -17.28 -4.06
C GLY A 127 -1.11 -16.97 -2.84
N MET A 128 -0.73 -15.71 -2.62
CA MET A 128 0.08 -15.30 -1.49
C MET A 128 -0.65 -15.54 -0.17
N ARG A 129 0.06 -16.13 0.80
CA ARG A 129 -0.46 -16.40 2.15
C ARG A 129 -0.88 -15.13 2.92
N VAL A 130 -0.37 -13.96 2.53
CA VAL A 130 -0.65 -12.67 3.18
C VAL A 130 -1.97 -12.05 2.71
N ILE A 131 -2.50 -12.47 1.55
CA ILE A 131 -3.72 -11.90 0.97
C ILE A 131 -4.92 -12.75 1.37
N ASP A 132 -5.54 -12.38 2.49
CA ASP A 132 -6.83 -12.92 2.92
C ASP A 132 -8.00 -12.07 2.39
N ASP A 133 -9.22 -12.56 2.57
CA ASP A 133 -10.43 -11.86 2.08
C ASP A 133 -10.61 -10.49 2.76
N THR A 134 -10.14 -10.35 4.00
CA THR A 134 -10.13 -9.08 4.73
C THR A 134 -9.21 -8.07 4.07
N PHE A 135 -7.99 -8.47 3.72
CA PHE A 135 -7.03 -7.61 3.03
C PHE A 135 -7.55 -7.21 1.65
N ARG A 136 -8.09 -8.16 0.87
CA ARG A 136 -8.72 -7.87 -0.43
C ARG A 136 -9.84 -6.85 -0.29
N LEU A 137 -10.74 -7.05 0.67
CA LEU A 137 -11.84 -6.12 0.93
C LEU A 137 -11.32 -4.73 1.31
N SER A 138 -10.31 -4.66 2.18
CA SER A 138 -9.67 -3.40 2.60
C SER A 138 -9.11 -2.63 1.41
N LYS A 139 -8.35 -3.29 0.53
CA LYS A 139 -7.78 -2.66 -0.67
C LYS A 139 -8.84 -2.27 -1.69
N CYS A 140 -9.85 -3.10 -1.94
CA CYS A 140 -10.96 -2.74 -2.83
C CYS A 140 -11.71 -1.50 -2.34
N VAL A 141 -12.00 -1.40 -1.04
CA VAL A 141 -12.64 -0.21 -0.45
C VAL A 141 -11.73 1.00 -0.58
N GLN A 142 -10.43 0.87 -0.23
CA GLN A 142 -9.47 1.97 -0.34
C GLN A 142 -9.37 2.49 -1.78
N ILE A 143 -9.22 1.61 -2.76
CA ILE A 143 -9.15 1.98 -4.19
C ILE A 143 -10.42 2.68 -4.64
N ALA A 144 -11.60 2.16 -4.27
CA ALA A 144 -12.87 2.78 -4.62
C ALA A 144 -12.99 4.20 -4.04
N CYS A 145 -12.60 4.39 -2.78
CA CYS A 145 -12.66 5.72 -2.17
C CYS A 145 -11.62 6.68 -2.77
N LEU A 146 -10.43 6.22 -3.19
CA LEU A 146 -9.45 7.05 -3.89
C LEU A 146 -9.97 7.52 -5.27
N TYR A 147 -10.57 6.64 -6.06
CA TYR A 147 -11.18 7.03 -7.34
C TYR A 147 -12.37 7.98 -7.15
N LEU A 148 -13.06 7.86 -6.01
CA LEU A 148 -14.16 8.75 -5.66
C LEU A 148 -13.71 10.20 -5.46
N GLU A 149 -12.55 10.42 -4.84
CA GLU A 149 -12.04 11.79 -4.60
C GLU A 149 -11.61 12.50 -5.91
N ASP A 150 -11.41 11.75 -7.01
CA ASP A 150 -11.06 12.29 -8.33
C ASP A 150 -12.23 12.24 -9.33
N ASP A 151 -13.46 12.02 -8.85
CA ASP A 151 -14.68 11.89 -9.66
C ASP A 151 -14.62 10.80 -10.77
N ASP A 152 -13.77 9.78 -10.62
CA ASP A 152 -13.66 8.66 -11.56
C ASP A 152 -14.72 7.58 -11.29
N ALA A 153 -15.94 7.91 -11.70
CA ALA A 153 -17.16 7.12 -11.50
C ALA A 153 -17.18 5.74 -12.20
N VAL A 154 -16.18 5.44 -13.04
CA VAL A 154 -16.09 4.13 -13.73
C VAL A 154 -15.25 3.18 -12.89
N ASN A 155 -14.09 3.66 -12.43
CA ASN A 155 -13.18 2.83 -11.67
C ASN A 155 -13.66 2.61 -10.23
N ASP A 156 -14.27 3.60 -9.58
CA ASP A 156 -14.84 3.44 -8.23
C ASP A 156 -15.91 2.32 -8.17
N GLU A 157 -16.80 2.25 -9.17
CA GLU A 157 -17.90 1.29 -9.27
C GLU A 157 -17.37 -0.13 -9.50
N ALA A 158 -16.31 -0.26 -10.30
CA ALA A 158 -15.67 -1.55 -10.53
C ALA A 158 -15.12 -2.14 -9.21
N PHE A 159 -14.44 -1.32 -8.40
CA PHE A 159 -13.84 -1.78 -7.15
C PHE A 159 -14.83 -1.93 -6.00
N ILE A 160 -15.85 -1.07 -5.90
CA ILE A 160 -16.89 -1.22 -4.87
C ILE A 160 -17.77 -2.45 -5.12
N ASN A 161 -18.04 -2.79 -6.39
CA ASN A 161 -18.76 -4.01 -6.73
C ASN A 161 -17.95 -5.25 -6.38
N LYS A 162 -16.63 -5.26 -6.62
CA LYS A 162 -15.73 -6.32 -6.13
C LYS A 162 -15.79 -6.44 -4.59
N ALA A 163 -15.73 -5.30 -3.88
CA ALA A 163 -15.84 -5.27 -2.43
C ALA A 163 -17.17 -5.86 -1.93
N SER A 164 -18.26 -5.65 -2.65
CA SER A 164 -19.60 -6.14 -2.27
C SER A 164 -19.68 -7.67 -2.15
N PHE A 165 -18.93 -8.41 -2.96
CA PHE A 165 -18.86 -9.88 -2.90
C PHE A 165 -18.06 -10.40 -1.70
N LEU A 166 -17.09 -9.61 -1.22
CA LEU A 166 -16.23 -9.96 -0.10
C LEU A 166 -16.85 -9.56 1.25
N VAL A 167 -17.62 -8.46 1.28
CA VAL A 167 -18.20 -7.93 2.52
C VAL A 167 -19.17 -8.89 3.20
N SER A 168 -19.88 -9.73 2.42
CA SER A 168 -20.84 -10.69 2.98
C SER A 168 -20.19 -11.80 3.79
N ASN A 169 -18.91 -12.09 3.51
CA ASN A 169 -18.16 -13.15 4.17
C ASN A 169 -17.22 -12.60 5.26
N SER A 170 -17.07 -11.28 5.36
CA SER A 170 -16.16 -10.64 6.32
C SER A 170 -16.80 -10.47 7.70
N GLN A 171 -16.09 -10.92 8.72
CA GLN A 171 -16.46 -10.72 10.13
C GLN A 171 -15.94 -9.39 10.70
N HIS A 172 -15.19 -8.60 9.90
CA HIS A 172 -14.60 -7.34 10.34
C HIS A 172 -15.61 -6.19 10.25
N GLU A 173 -16.29 -5.93 11.37
CA GLU A 173 -17.34 -4.90 11.47
C GLU A 173 -16.87 -3.50 11.03
N VAL A 174 -15.67 -3.07 11.43
CA VAL A 174 -15.10 -1.77 11.06
C VAL A 174 -14.96 -1.63 9.54
N LEU A 175 -14.44 -2.66 8.89
CA LEU A 175 -14.22 -2.67 7.46
C LEU A 175 -15.54 -2.73 6.68
N ASN A 176 -16.50 -3.52 7.18
CA ASN A 176 -17.86 -3.55 6.65
C ASN A 176 -18.53 -2.17 6.73
N LEU A 177 -18.26 -1.41 7.81
CA LEU A 177 -18.77 -0.05 7.93
C LEU A 177 -18.08 0.92 6.97
N LYS A 178 -16.75 0.86 6.83
CA LYS A 178 -16.00 1.65 5.84
C LYS A 178 -16.54 1.41 4.42
N TYR A 179 -16.80 0.14 4.06
CA TYR A 179 -17.46 -0.21 2.82
C TYR A 179 -18.85 0.44 2.67
N LYS A 180 -19.72 0.32 3.70
CA LYS A 180 -21.08 0.90 3.66
C LYS A 180 -21.06 2.41 3.44
N VAL A 181 -20.15 3.12 4.12
CA VAL A 181 -20.00 4.57 3.98
C VAL A 181 -19.50 4.92 2.58
N CYS A 182 -18.45 4.25 2.09
CA CYS A 182 -17.92 4.51 0.75
C CYS A 182 -18.99 4.23 -0.33
N TYR A 183 -19.75 3.14 -0.21
CA TYR A 183 -20.85 2.82 -1.12
C TYR A 183 -21.96 3.87 -1.10
N ALA A 184 -22.33 4.39 0.08
CA ALA A 184 -23.32 5.46 0.20
C ALA A 184 -22.85 6.75 -0.49
N ARG A 185 -21.57 7.12 -0.34
CA ARG A 185 -20.97 8.29 -1.01
C ARG A 185 -20.97 8.14 -2.53
N ILE A 186 -20.62 6.96 -3.05
CA ILE A 186 -20.69 6.65 -4.50
C ILE A 186 -22.12 6.82 -5.02
N LEU A 187 -23.13 6.30 -4.32
CA LEU A 187 -24.53 6.46 -4.72
C LEU A 187 -24.97 7.94 -4.76
N ASP A 188 -24.50 8.73 -3.79
CA ASP A 188 -24.81 10.16 -3.68
C ASP A 188 -24.24 10.95 -4.88
N LEU A 189 -22.96 10.71 -5.21
CA LEU A 189 -22.30 11.30 -6.38
C LEU A 189 -22.95 10.88 -7.70
N LYS A 190 -23.46 9.64 -7.77
CA LYS A 190 -24.25 9.14 -8.92
C LYS A 190 -25.69 9.67 -8.96
N ARG A 191 -26.04 10.61 -8.07
CA ARG A 191 -27.37 11.24 -7.95
C ARG A 191 -28.50 10.26 -7.62
N LYS A 192 -28.16 9.10 -7.04
CA LYS A 192 -29.13 8.12 -6.53
C LYS A 192 -29.51 8.47 -5.09
N PHE A 193 -30.03 9.69 -4.91
CA PHE A 193 -30.21 10.30 -3.59
C PHE A 193 -31.09 9.47 -2.64
N LEU A 194 -32.14 8.83 -3.15
CA LEU A 194 -33.00 7.99 -2.32
C LEU A 194 -32.25 6.75 -1.79
N GLU A 195 -31.49 6.08 -2.66
CA GLU A 195 -30.69 4.91 -2.28
C GLU A 195 -29.58 5.32 -1.30
N ALA A 196 -28.89 6.43 -1.57
CA ALA A 196 -27.87 6.98 -0.68
C ALA A 196 -28.45 7.35 0.70
N ALA A 197 -29.60 8.03 0.74
CA ALA A 197 -30.27 8.43 1.97
C ALA A 197 -30.67 7.22 2.83
N LEU A 198 -31.17 6.15 2.22
CA LEU A 198 -31.48 4.91 2.94
C LEU A 198 -30.21 4.29 3.56
N ARG A 199 -29.09 4.27 2.82
CA ARG A 199 -27.82 3.76 3.35
C ARG A 199 -27.26 4.62 4.48
N TYR A 200 -27.32 5.95 4.34
CA TYR A 200 -26.91 6.85 5.41
C TYR A 200 -27.80 6.71 6.65
N TYR A 201 -29.10 6.53 6.46
CA TYR A 201 -30.02 6.23 7.54
C TYR A 201 -29.65 4.92 8.25
N ASP A 202 -29.43 3.83 7.51
CA ASP A 202 -28.98 2.55 8.08
C ASP A 202 -27.68 2.69 8.89
N ILE A 203 -26.72 3.47 8.36
CA ILE A 203 -25.46 3.77 9.05
C ILE A 203 -25.69 4.58 10.33
N SER A 204 -26.62 5.54 10.31
CA SER A 204 -26.94 6.37 11.48
C SER A 204 -27.57 5.59 12.64
N GLN A 205 -28.23 4.46 12.34
CA GLN A 205 -28.81 3.56 13.35
C GLN A 205 -27.76 2.66 14.02
N ILE A 206 -26.51 2.64 13.51
CA ILE A 206 -25.43 1.89 14.14
C ILE A 206 -24.98 2.68 15.37
N GLU A 207 -25.36 2.19 16.55
CA GLU A 207 -24.93 2.76 17.84
C GLU A 207 -23.41 2.86 17.92
N LYS A 208 -22.90 3.91 18.58
CA LYS A 208 -21.48 4.06 18.91
C LYS A 208 -21.01 2.82 19.67
N ARG A 209 -20.20 1.98 19.04
CA ARG A 209 -19.60 0.80 19.66
C ARG A 209 -18.09 0.97 19.65
N GLN A 210 -17.46 0.72 20.79
CA GLN A 210 -16.03 0.42 20.81
C GLN A 210 -15.85 -0.94 20.17
N ILE A 211 -15.12 -1.00 19.06
CA ILE A 211 -14.78 -2.26 18.39
C ILE A 211 -13.27 -2.41 18.55
N GLY A 212 -12.85 -3.07 19.64
CA GLY A 212 -11.44 -3.15 20.02
C GLY A 212 -10.87 -1.80 20.48
N ASP A 213 -9.69 -1.43 19.98
CA ASP A 213 -9.01 -0.16 20.29
C ASP A 213 -9.49 1.02 19.39
N GLU A 214 -10.33 0.77 18.38
CA GLU A 214 -10.83 1.79 17.47
C GLU A 214 -12.24 2.27 17.85
N TYR A 215 -12.37 3.59 18.07
CA TYR A 215 -13.66 4.24 18.26
C TYR A 215 -14.31 4.50 16.91
N VAL A 216 -15.42 3.82 16.65
CA VAL A 216 -16.18 3.99 15.42
C VAL A 216 -17.45 4.77 15.72
N SER A 217 -17.50 6.02 15.24
CA SER A 217 -18.72 6.82 15.24
C SER A 217 -19.10 7.19 13.81
N SER A 218 -20.39 7.20 13.51
CA SER A 218 -20.94 7.65 12.22
C SER A 218 -20.32 8.97 11.73
N CYS A 219 -20.06 9.93 12.64
CA CYS A 219 -19.41 11.20 12.31
C CYS A 219 -17.93 11.09 11.89
N MET A 220 -17.19 10.09 12.35
CA MET A 220 -15.76 9.94 12.09
C MET A 220 -15.47 9.32 10.72
N LEU A 221 -16.44 8.53 10.20
CA LEU A 221 -16.34 7.89 8.89
C LEU A 221 -16.99 8.69 7.76
N LEU A 222 -17.94 9.57 8.07
CA LEU A 222 -18.56 10.47 7.09
C LEU A 222 -17.62 11.60 6.62
N PHE A 223 -16.51 11.84 7.33
CA PHE A 223 -15.49 12.83 6.97
C PHE A 223 -14.07 12.24 7.12
N PRO A 224 -13.58 11.47 6.13
CA PRO A 224 -12.28 10.79 6.22
C PRO A 224 -11.06 11.72 6.10
N SER A 225 -11.23 12.95 5.60
CA SER A 225 -10.15 13.91 5.32
C SER A 225 -9.40 14.41 6.56
N LEU A 226 -9.75 13.93 7.76
CA LEU A 226 -9.14 14.31 9.03
C LEU A 226 -8.36 13.18 9.73
N SER A 227 -8.31 11.96 9.17
CA SER A 227 -7.91 10.78 9.98
C SER A 227 -6.85 9.87 9.37
N PHE A 228 -6.23 10.19 8.23
CA PHE A 228 -5.19 9.35 7.63
C PHE A 228 -3.74 9.76 7.97
N HIS A 229 -3.53 10.75 8.85
CA HIS A 229 -2.22 11.04 9.44
C HIS A 229 -2.32 11.12 10.96
N ASP A 230 -1.52 10.26 11.61
CA ASP A 230 -1.36 10.08 13.05
C ASP A 230 -1.41 11.36 13.89
N HIS A 231 -2.25 11.37 14.93
CA HIS A 231 -1.91 11.98 16.22
C HIS A 231 -2.83 11.50 17.35
N PHE A 232 -2.69 10.25 17.80
CA PHE A 232 -2.93 9.89 19.21
C PHE A 232 -2.06 8.69 19.62
N ARG A 233 -0.74 8.85 19.48
CA ARG A 233 0.19 8.21 20.44
C ARG A 233 0.32 9.15 21.65
N THR A 234 0.01 8.59 22.81
CA THR A 234 0.45 9.01 24.15
C THR A 234 0.03 10.40 24.65
N SER A 235 -0.96 10.42 25.54
CA SER A 235 -0.95 11.28 26.72
C SER A 235 -1.65 10.54 27.86
N THR A 236 -0.88 9.70 28.55
CA THR A 236 -1.12 9.37 29.95
C THR A 236 -0.99 10.64 30.79
N LEU A 237 -2.06 11.02 31.49
CA LEU A 237 -2.05 11.55 32.85
C LEU A 237 -3.25 10.98 33.59
#